data_AF-X1T4J6-F1
#
_entry.id   AF-X1T4J6-F1
#
_cell.length_a   1.000
_cell.length_b   1.000
_cell.length_c   1.000
_cell.angle_alpha   90.00
_cell.angle_beta   90.00
_cell.angle_gamma   90.00
#
_symmetry.space_group_name_H-M   'P 1'
#
loop_
_entity.id
_entity.type
_entity.pdbx_description
1 polymer ?
#
loop_
_entity_poly.entity_id
_entity_poly.type
_entity_poly.pdbx_seq_one_letter_code
_entity_poly.pdbx_strand_id
1 'polypeptide(L)'
;LSIITLAGAKTALTKAGLLSKKIESLIETWQLDKYKYSALPSKTDLDRFLIKGIITEGQYRALMLRHGFSVAHTNWYLEDFEKEVGEPVRGPTKADLENFFKKGIIEIAEYRSEMSLMGYSAKHIEYYIKEM
;
A
#
# COMPACT_ATOMS: atom_id res chain seq x y z
N LEU A 1 19.86 26.06 10.09
CA LEU A 1 18.96 26.04 11.27
C LEU A 1 19.58 25.13 12.31
N SER A 2 20.06 25.67 13.43
CA SER A 2 20.63 24.86 14.51
C SER A 2 19.55 23.95 15.10
N ILE A 3 19.75 22.64 15.02
CA ILE A 3 18.87 21.65 15.62
C ILE A 3 19.12 21.71 17.13
N ILE A 4 18.30 22.48 17.86
CA ILE A 4 18.34 22.47 19.32
C ILE A 4 17.86 21.09 19.79
N THR A 5 18.71 20.38 20.51
CA THR A 5 18.38 19.09 21.11
C THR A 5 17.43 19.28 22.30
N LEU A 6 16.63 18.26 22.64
CA LEU A 6 15.72 18.29 23.80
C LEU A 6 16.45 18.68 25.10
N ALA A 7 17.67 18.15 25.27
CA ALA A 7 18.53 18.47 26.40
C ALA A 7 18.95 19.95 26.37
N GLY A 8 19.35 20.48 25.21
CA GLY A 8 19.69 21.89 25.04
C GLY A 8 18.51 22.83 25.33
N ALA A 9 17.30 22.46 24.91
CA ALA A 9 16.08 23.21 25.20
C ALA A 9 15.76 23.22 26.70
N LYS A 10 15.85 22.08 27.39
CA LYS A 10 15.68 21.99 28.84
C LYS A 10 16.66 22.89 29.58
N THR A 11 17.95 22.78 29.26
CA THR A 11 19.01 23.58 29.91
C THR A 11 18.80 25.08 29.69
N ALA A 12 18.39 25.50 28.50
CA ALA A 12 18.09 26.90 28.21
C ALA A 12 16.89 27.43 29.01
N LEU A 13 15.82 26.63 29.14
CA LEU A 13 14.62 27.01 29.90
C LEU A 13 14.88 27.05 31.41
N THR A 14 15.69 26.12 31.93
CA THR A 14 16.15 26.15 33.33
C THR A 14 17.01 27.39 33.59
N LYS A 15 17.91 27.74 32.67
CA LYS A 15 18.74 28.95 32.76
C LYS A 15 17.92 30.24 32.70
N ALA A 16 16.76 30.20 32.05
CA ALA A 16 15.79 31.30 32.02
C ALA A 16 14.93 31.41 33.30
N GLY A 17 15.17 30.59 34.32
CA GLY A 17 14.51 30.68 35.62
C GLY A 17 13.12 30.05 35.68
N LEU A 18 12.76 29.21 34.69
CA LEU A 18 11.48 28.51 34.71
C LEU A 18 11.51 27.34 35.70
N LEU A 19 10.42 27.19 36.46
CA LEU A 19 10.21 26.04 37.34
C LEU A 19 10.11 24.75 36.53
N SER A 20 10.73 23.66 37.01
CA SER A 20 10.80 22.37 36.30
C SER A 20 9.44 21.87 35.81
N LYS A 21 8.39 22.01 36.63
CA LYS A 21 7.02 21.62 36.28
C LYS A 21 6.46 22.38 35.05
N LYS A 22 6.84 23.66 34.90
CA LYS A 22 6.43 24.49 33.76
C LYS A 22 7.27 24.17 32.51
N ILE A 23 8.54 23.80 32.69
CA ILE A 23 9.40 23.30 31.61
C ILE A 23 8.85 21.99 31.04
N GLU A 24 8.45 21.06 31.91
CA GLU A 24 7.84 19.79 31.50
C GLU A 24 6.58 20.00 30.67
N SER A 25 5.66 20.85 31.15
CA SER A 25 4.42 21.16 30.42
C SER A 25 4.68 21.83 29.06
N LEU A 26 5.66 22.73 28.96
CA LEU A 26 6.01 23.38 27.70
C LEU A 26 6.66 22.41 26.70
N ILE A 27 7.51 21.50 27.19
CA ILE A 27 8.12 20.47 26.35
C ILE A 27 7.08 19.48 25.86
N GLU A 28 6.17 19.06 26.73
CA GLU A 28 5.05 18.19 26.36
C GLU A 28 4.18 18.84 25.29
N THR A 29 3.80 20.11 25.48
CA THR A 29 3.04 20.89 24.48
C THR A 29 3.79 21.02 23.17
N TRP A 30 5.09 21.34 23.21
CA TRP A 30 5.93 21.47 22.02
C TRP A 30 6.11 20.16 21.27
N GLN A 31 6.24 19.04 21.99
CA GLN A 31 6.27 17.71 21.39
C GLN A 31 4.94 17.39 20.70
N LEU A 32 3.81 17.67 21.37
CA LEU A 32 2.47 17.51 20.79
C LEU A 32 2.28 18.37 19.55
N ASP A 33 2.74 19.63 19.57
CA ASP A 33 2.70 20.52 18.40
C ASP A 33 3.58 20.01 17.26
N LYS A 34 4.77 19.46 17.55
CA LYS A 34 5.61 18.82 16.53
C LYS A 34 4.88 17.67 15.82
N TYR A 35 4.05 16.92 16.54
CA TYR A 35 3.17 15.90 15.93
C TYR A 35 2.02 16.51 15.14
N LYS A 36 1.52 17.69 15.53
CA LYS A 36 0.44 18.42 14.84
C LYS A 36 0.87 19.05 13.51
N TYR A 37 2.17 19.41 13.37
CA TYR A 37 2.72 20.09 12.19
C TYR A 37 3.65 19.25 11.31
N SER A 38 3.88 17.97 11.66
CA SER A 38 4.47 17.05 10.70
C SER A 38 3.35 16.70 9.71
N ALA A 39 3.39 17.26 8.50
CA ALA A 39 2.41 16.93 7.45
C ALA A 39 2.36 15.42 7.27
N LEU A 40 1.38 14.77 7.92
CA LEU A 40 1.20 13.34 7.81
C LEU A 40 0.86 13.07 6.35
N PRO A 41 1.57 12.13 5.69
CA PRO A 41 1.20 11.72 4.34
C PRO A 41 -0.29 11.38 4.32
N SER A 42 -1.00 11.83 3.30
CA SER A 42 -2.44 11.54 3.20
C SER A 42 -2.66 10.03 3.14
N LYS A 43 -3.90 9.56 3.40
CA LYS A 43 -4.25 8.15 3.22
C LYS A 43 -3.80 7.63 1.84
N THR A 44 -4.05 8.40 0.78
CA THR A 44 -3.61 8.07 -0.58
C THR A 44 -2.09 7.97 -0.74
N ASP A 45 -1.32 8.77 0.00
CA ASP A 45 0.14 8.65 -0.02
C ASP A 45 0.60 7.40 0.74
N LEU A 46 -0.05 7.07 1.86
CA LEU A 46 0.22 5.82 2.61
C LEU A 46 -0.08 4.59 1.76
N ASP A 47 -1.19 4.57 1.03
CA ASP A 47 -1.55 3.51 0.09
C ASP A 47 -0.42 3.31 -0.93
N ARG A 48 0.01 4.41 -1.58
CA ARG A 48 1.09 4.38 -2.58
C ARG A 48 2.41 3.91 -1.97
N PHE A 49 2.72 4.31 -0.74
CA PHE A 49 3.95 3.90 -0.07
C PHE A 49 3.94 2.42 0.27
N LEU A 50 2.79 1.88 0.68
CA LEU A 50 2.64 0.45 0.95
C LEU A 50 2.77 -0.37 -0.34
N ILE A 51 2.07 0.01 -1.41
CA ILE A 51 2.15 -0.64 -2.73
C ILE A 51 3.60 -0.63 -3.27
N LYS A 52 4.32 0.48 -3.08
CA LYS A 52 5.72 0.62 -3.51
C LYS A 52 6.74 -0.05 -2.57
N GLY A 53 6.29 -0.66 -1.46
CA GLY A 53 7.17 -1.26 -0.46
C GLY A 53 8.05 -0.26 0.31
N ILE A 54 7.71 1.03 0.29
CA ILE A 54 8.43 2.09 1.01
C ILE A 54 8.16 1.98 2.52
N ILE A 55 6.96 1.52 2.89
CA ILE A 55 6.56 1.25 4.26
C ILE A 55 6.04 -0.18 4.38
N THR A 56 6.18 -0.77 5.57
CA THR A 56 5.63 -2.09 5.88
C THR A 56 4.16 -2.00 6.27
N GLU A 57 3.46 -3.14 6.25
CA GLU A 57 2.07 -3.24 6.73
C GLU A 57 1.92 -2.75 8.18
N GLY A 58 2.85 -3.11 9.07
CA GLY A 58 2.87 -2.63 10.45
C GLY A 58 3.01 -1.11 10.56
N GLN A 59 3.83 -0.50 9.71
CA GLN A 59 3.97 0.95 9.64
C GLN A 59 2.71 1.62 9.08
N TYR A 60 2.10 1.03 8.05
CA TYR A 60 0.83 1.48 7.49
C TYR A 60 -0.28 1.47 8.54
N ARG A 61 -0.42 0.39 9.32
CA ARG A 61 -1.39 0.29 10.43
C ARG A 61 -1.22 1.40 11.46
N ALA A 62 0.02 1.64 11.89
CA ALA A 62 0.32 2.69 12.86
C ALA A 62 0.01 4.11 12.33
N LEU A 63 0.24 4.35 11.05
CA LEU A 63 -0.03 5.64 10.40
C LEU A 63 -1.53 5.85 10.15
N MET A 64 -2.26 4.81 9.75
CA MET A 64 -3.72 4.85 9.60
C MET A 64 -4.44 5.11 10.92
N LEU A 65 -4.00 4.49 12.02
CA LEU A 65 -4.50 4.79 13.36
C LEU A 65 -4.29 6.26 13.76
N ARG A 66 -3.13 6.85 13.40
CA ARG A 66 -2.84 8.28 13.64
C ARG A 66 -3.72 9.22 12.81
N HIS A 67 -4.18 8.76 11.65
CA HIS A 67 -5.19 9.46 10.84
C HIS A 67 -6.62 9.28 11.38
N GLY A 68 -6.80 8.52 12.47
CA GLY A 68 -8.11 8.28 13.08
C GLY A 68 -8.90 7.14 12.44
N PHE A 69 -8.28 6.33 11.57
CA PHE A 69 -8.93 5.13 11.06
C PHE A 69 -9.00 4.06 12.14
N SER A 70 -10.12 3.33 12.18
CA SER A 70 -10.27 2.17 13.05
C SER A 70 -9.40 1.01 12.54
N VAL A 71 -9.10 0.06 13.44
CA VAL A 71 -8.40 -1.18 13.09
C VAL A 71 -9.17 -1.94 12.00
N ALA A 72 -10.50 -1.98 12.09
CA ALA A 72 -11.36 -2.64 11.11
C ALA A 72 -11.25 -2.00 9.72
N HIS A 73 -11.31 -0.67 9.63
CA HIS A 73 -11.15 0.03 8.34
C HIS A 73 -9.75 -0.19 7.75
N THR A 74 -8.74 -0.18 8.61
CA THR A 74 -7.35 -0.45 8.20
C THR A 74 -7.21 -1.85 7.61
N ASN A 75 -7.85 -2.85 8.22
CA ASN A 75 -7.87 -4.22 7.69
C ASN A 75 -8.52 -4.30 6.31
N TRP A 76 -9.65 -3.62 6.10
CA TRP A 76 -10.31 -3.62 4.78
C TRP A 76 -9.40 -3.08 3.69
N TYR A 77 -8.64 -2.01 3.96
CA TYR A 77 -7.68 -1.49 2.99
C TYR A 77 -6.52 -2.46 2.73
N LEU A 78 -6.04 -3.18 3.75
CA LEU A 78 -4.98 -4.16 3.58
C LEU A 78 -5.44 -5.38 2.78
N GLU A 79 -6.65 -5.86 3.03
CA GLU A 79 -7.27 -6.93 2.23
C GLU A 79 -7.50 -6.50 0.77
N ASP A 80 -7.84 -5.23 0.54
CA ASP A 80 -7.96 -4.65 -0.80
C ASP A 80 -6.60 -4.66 -1.52
N PHE A 81 -5.52 -4.30 -0.82
CA PHE A 81 -4.17 -4.39 -1.37
C PHE A 81 -3.72 -5.82 -1.63
N GLU A 82 -4.04 -6.80 -0.78
CA GLU A 82 -3.72 -8.20 -1.07
C GLU A 82 -4.41 -8.70 -2.34
N LYS A 83 -5.60 -8.19 -2.66
CA LYS A 83 -6.31 -8.50 -3.92
C LYS A 83 -5.68 -7.81 -5.13
N GLU A 84 -5.13 -6.61 -4.97
CA GLU A 84 -4.43 -5.88 -6.05
C GLU A 84 -2.96 -6.30 -6.24
N VAL A 85 -2.31 -6.80 -5.18
CA VAL A 85 -0.90 -7.24 -5.14
C VAL A 85 -0.77 -8.76 -5.32
N GLY A 86 -1.88 -9.51 -5.30
CA GLY A 86 -1.94 -10.77 -6.03
C GLY A 86 -1.42 -10.49 -7.43
N GLU A 87 -0.26 -11.06 -7.76
CA GLU A 87 0.55 -10.67 -8.91
C GLU A 87 -0.37 -10.33 -10.10
N PRO A 88 -0.11 -9.26 -10.88
CA PRO A 88 -0.60 -9.24 -12.24
C PRO A 88 0.10 -10.42 -12.91
N VAL A 89 -0.43 -11.63 -12.73
CA VAL A 89 -0.15 -12.77 -13.57
C VAL A 89 -0.54 -12.21 -14.92
N ARG A 90 0.46 -11.79 -15.69
CA ARG A 90 0.26 -11.46 -17.09
C ARG A 90 -0.25 -12.76 -17.65
N GLY A 91 -1.57 -12.88 -17.70
CA GLY A 91 -2.23 -14.04 -18.23
C GLY A 91 -1.68 -14.26 -19.63
N PRO A 92 -1.56 -15.51 -20.07
CA PRO A 92 -1.15 -15.80 -21.43
C PRO A 92 -2.00 -14.97 -22.39
N THR A 93 -1.34 -14.28 -23.31
CA THR A 93 -2.06 -13.58 -24.38
C THR A 93 -2.76 -14.61 -25.26
N LYS A 94 -3.70 -14.18 -26.12
CA LYS A 94 -4.30 -15.06 -27.14
C LYS A 94 -3.22 -15.85 -27.92
N ALA A 95 -2.15 -15.17 -28.32
CA ALA A 95 -1.05 -15.80 -29.06
C ALA A 95 -0.28 -16.83 -28.22
N ASP A 96 -0.15 -16.59 -26.92
CA ASP A 96 0.45 -17.57 -26.00
C ASP A 96 -0.46 -18.79 -25.84
N LEU A 97 -1.77 -18.60 -25.71
CA LEU A 97 -2.75 -19.70 -25.65
C LEU A 97 -2.75 -20.55 -26.93
N GLU A 98 -2.69 -19.92 -28.11
CA GLU A 98 -2.56 -20.63 -29.38
C GLU A 98 -1.26 -21.46 -29.44
N ASN A 99 -0.15 -20.87 -28.98
CA ASN A 99 1.13 -21.56 -28.92
C ASN A 99 1.12 -22.71 -27.90
N PHE A 100 0.47 -22.54 -26.75
CA PHE A 100 0.34 -23.58 -25.74
C PHE A 100 -0.49 -24.75 -26.24
N PHE A 101 -1.61 -24.45 -26.91
CA PHE A 101 -2.45 -25.48 -27.52
C PHE A 101 -1.70 -26.23 -28.63
N LYS A 102 -1.03 -25.53 -29.55
CA LYS A 102 -0.20 -26.14 -30.61
C LYS A 102 0.94 -27.00 -30.06
N LYS A 103 1.49 -26.65 -28.90
CA LYS A 103 2.55 -27.40 -28.21
C LYS A 103 2.00 -28.52 -27.32
N GLY A 104 0.69 -28.70 -27.21
CA GLY A 104 0.05 -29.67 -26.32
C GLY A 104 0.28 -29.40 -24.84
N ILE A 105 0.57 -28.14 -24.48
CA ILE A 105 0.77 -27.71 -23.08
C ILE A 105 -0.57 -27.60 -22.36
N ILE A 106 -1.63 -27.22 -23.09
CA ILE A 106 -3.00 -27.11 -22.60
C ILE A 106 -3.96 -27.88 -23.50
N GLU A 107 -5.04 -28.39 -22.93
CA GLU A 107 -6.09 -29.09 -23.67
C GLU A 107 -7.12 -28.13 -24.27
N ILE A 108 -7.96 -28.63 -25.19
CA ILE A 108 -9.03 -27.84 -25.82
C ILE A 108 -10.02 -27.25 -24.82
N ALA A 109 -10.27 -27.94 -23.71
CA ALA A 109 -11.15 -27.47 -22.64
C ALA A 109 -10.54 -26.26 -21.91
N GLU A 110 -9.24 -26.32 -21.62
CA GLU A 110 -8.48 -25.22 -21.00
C GLU A 110 -8.39 -24.02 -21.95
N TYR A 111 -8.08 -24.26 -23.23
CA TYR A 111 -8.05 -23.20 -24.25
C TYR A 111 -9.41 -22.47 -24.36
N ARG A 112 -10.53 -23.20 -24.35
CA ARG A 112 -11.88 -22.61 -24.38
C ARG A 112 -12.16 -21.77 -23.13
N SER A 113 -11.77 -22.27 -21.96
CA SER A 113 -11.97 -21.57 -20.68
C SER A 113 -11.20 -20.24 -20.66
N GLU A 114 -9.90 -20.28 -20.95
CA GLU A 114 -9.04 -19.11 -20.96
C GLU A 114 -9.49 -18.06 -22.00
N MET A 115 -9.82 -18.50 -23.22
CA MET A 115 -10.34 -17.60 -24.25
C MET A 115 -11.70 -16.97 -23.87
N SER A 116 -12.55 -17.70 -23.14
CA SER A 116 -13.81 -17.15 -22.64
C SER A 116 -13.57 -16.12 -21.53
N LEU A 117 -12.60 -16.34 -20.65
CA LEU A 117 -12.21 -15.38 -19.61
C LEU A 117 -11.66 -14.08 -20.21
N MET A 118 -11.01 -14.16 -21.37
CA MET A 118 -10.56 -13.00 -22.16
C MET A 118 -11.70 -12.29 -22.92
N GLY A 119 -12.94 -12.80 -22.86
CA GLY A 119 -14.11 -12.18 -23.48
C GLY A 119 -14.39 -12.60 -24.93
N TYR A 120 -13.75 -13.65 -25.44
CA TYR A 120 -14.06 -14.17 -26.78
C TYR A 120 -15.39 -14.94 -26.77
N SER A 121 -16.22 -14.72 -27.80
CA SER A 121 -17.45 -15.49 -27.97
C SER A 121 -17.12 -16.95 -28.31
N ALA A 122 -17.95 -17.90 -27.85
CA ALA A 122 -17.80 -19.32 -28.16
C ALA A 122 -17.64 -19.59 -29.67
N LYS A 123 -18.36 -18.83 -30.50
CA LYS A 123 -18.25 -18.91 -31.97
C LYS A 123 -16.84 -18.57 -32.48
N HIS A 124 -16.21 -17.51 -31.95
CA HIS A 124 -14.85 -17.13 -32.35
C HIS A 124 -13.81 -18.12 -31.83
N ILE A 125 -14.01 -18.67 -30.64
CA ILE A 125 -13.13 -19.69 -30.07
C ILE A 125 -13.07 -20.92 -30.99
N GLU A 126 -14.22 -21.39 -31.49
CA GLU A 126 -14.28 -22.50 -32.44
C GLU A 126 -13.61 -22.18 -33.79
N TYR A 127 -13.64 -20.92 -34.25
CA TYR A 127 -12.91 -20.53 -35.44
C TYR A 127 -11.40 -20.63 -35.25
N TYR A 128 -10.89 -20.18 -34.11
CA TYR A 128 -9.46 -20.33 -33.80
C TYR A 128 -9.04 -21.80 -33.65
N ILE A 129 -9.87 -22.63 -33.01
CA ILE A 129 -9.58 -24.07 -32.88
C ILE A 129 -9.50 -24.74 -34.27
N LYS A 130 -10.34 -24.33 -35.22
CA LYS A 130 -10.32 -24.88 -36.59
C LYS A 130 -9.14 -24.42 -37.45
N GLU A 131 -8.53 -23.29 -37.10
CA GLU A 131 -7.41 -22.69 -37.84
C GLU A 131 -6.03 -23.22 -37.40
N MET A 132 -5.96 -23.89 -36.24
CA MET A 132 -4.73 -24.41 -35.65
C MET A 132 -4.42 -25.85 -36.07
#